data_AF-A0A0G1NQ14-F1
#
_entry.id   AF-A0A0G1NQ14-F1
#
_cell.length_a   1.000
_cell.length_b   1.000
_cell.length_c   1.000
_cell.angle_alpha   90.00
_cell.angle_beta   90.00
_cell.angle_gamma   90.00
#
_symmetry.space_group_name_H-M   'P 1'
#
loop_
_entity.id
_entity.type
_entity.pdbx_description
1 polymer ?
#
loop_
_entity_poly.entity_id
_entity_poly.type
_entity_poly.pdbx_seq_one_letter_code
_entity_poly.pdbx_strand_id
1 'polypeptide(L)'
;MVKTEDSGKIIKNPCVRCGKERVVVKTYKEMVGNSVVINTLTACPDPECQSRIDSQLAKEERFRADMKLASERRLLEQKERKLEASKKTS
;
A
#
# COMPACT_ATOMS: atom_id res chain seq x y z
N MET A 1 -7.70 -21.10 9.39
CA MET A 1 -6.44 -20.48 8.92
C MET A 1 -5.94 -21.27 7.72
N VAL A 2 -6.19 -20.79 6.49
CA VAL A 2 -5.80 -21.52 5.27
C VAL A 2 -4.31 -21.27 5.05
N LYS A 3 -3.49 -22.26 5.38
CA LYS A 3 -2.06 -22.28 5.06
C LYS A 3 -1.94 -22.32 3.53
N THR A 4 -1.34 -21.31 2.92
CA THR A 4 -1.07 -21.32 1.47
C THR A 4 0.35 -21.84 1.26
N GLU A 5 0.45 -22.97 0.56
CA GLU A 5 1.64 -23.81 0.42
C GLU A 5 2.67 -23.29 -0.60
N ASP A 6 2.47 -22.09 -1.16
CA ASP A 6 3.27 -21.55 -2.27
C ASP A 6 4.42 -20.62 -1.86
N SER A 7 4.72 -20.49 -0.56
CA SER A 7 5.84 -19.65 -0.09
C SER A 7 7.17 -20.17 -0.64
N GLY A 8 7.87 -19.35 -1.42
CA GLY A 8 9.16 -19.69 -2.05
C GLY A 8 9.08 -20.07 -3.53
N LYS A 9 7.89 -20.12 -4.13
CA LYS A 9 7.75 -20.40 -5.57
C LYS A 9 8.30 -19.25 -6.41
N ILE A 10 9.16 -19.58 -7.38
CA ILE A 10 9.67 -18.62 -8.36
C ILE A 10 8.59 -18.37 -9.42
N ILE A 11 8.32 -17.09 -9.71
CA ILE A 11 7.41 -16.66 -10.76
C ILE A 11 8.22 -16.15 -11.93
N LYS A 12 7.80 -16.50 -13.16
CA LYS A 12 8.31 -15.94 -14.43
C LYS A 12 7.91 -14.46 -14.60
N ASN A 13 8.40 -13.63 -13.69
CA ASN A 13 8.23 -12.20 -13.65
C ASN A 13 9.58 -11.60 -13.20
N PRO A 14 10.46 -11.24 -14.14
CA PRO A 14 11.78 -10.74 -13.82
C PRO A 14 11.69 -9.38 -13.12
N CYS A 15 12.59 -9.16 -12.17
CA CYS A 15 12.74 -7.88 -11.50
C CYS A 15 13.24 -6.83 -12.49
N VAL A 16 12.51 -5.73 -12.62
CA VAL A 16 12.87 -4.61 -13.52
C VAL A 16 14.20 -3.93 -13.19
N ARG A 17 14.77 -4.19 -11.99
CA ARG A 17 16.05 -3.62 -11.58
C ARG A 17 17.24 -4.55 -11.79
N CYS A 18 17.14 -5.79 -11.31
CA CYS A 18 18.26 -6.72 -11.31
C CYS A 18 18.08 -7.89 -12.29
N GLY A 19 16.94 -8.00 -12.97
CA GLY A 19 16.64 -9.06 -13.94
C GLY A 19 16.31 -10.42 -13.34
N LYS A 20 16.53 -10.65 -12.04
CA LYS A 20 16.26 -11.93 -11.36
C LYS A 20 14.75 -12.20 -11.27
N GLU A 21 14.35 -13.46 -11.40
CA GLU A 21 12.95 -13.86 -11.24
C GLU A 21 12.46 -13.63 -9.80
N ARG A 22 11.25 -13.08 -9.66
CA ARG A 22 10.64 -12.81 -8.34
C ARG A 22 10.17 -14.08 -7.66
N VAL A 23 10.16 -14.07 -6.33
CA VAL A 23 9.71 -15.18 -5.49
C VAL A 23 8.42 -14.81 -4.76
N VAL A 24 7.52 -15.77 -4.58
CA VAL A 24 6.32 -15.63 -3.75
C VAL A 24 6.72 -15.60 -2.28
N VAL A 25 6.40 -14.51 -1.59
CA VAL A 25 6.64 -14.37 -0.15
C VAL A 25 5.43 -14.87 0.63
N LYS A 26 4.23 -14.48 0.21
CA LYS A 26 3.00 -14.77 0.94
C LYS A 26 1.82 -14.73 0.00
N THR A 27 0.94 -15.72 0.12
CA THR A 27 -0.39 -15.66 -0.49
C THR A 27 -1.41 -15.54 0.63
N TYR A 28 -2.40 -14.67 0.47
CA TYR A 28 -3.47 -14.52 1.45
C TYR A 28 -4.80 -14.23 0.76
N LYS A 29 -5.88 -14.64 1.43
CA LYS A 29 -7.24 -14.38 0.96
C LYS A 29 -7.80 -13.22 1.76
N GLU A 30 -8.37 -12.24 1.06
CA GLU A 30 -9.02 -11.09 1.66
C GLU A 30 -10.43 -10.99 1.10
N MET A 31 -11.41 -10.67 1.95
CA MET A 31 -12.76 -10.37 1.48
C MET A 31 -12.87 -8.88 1.19
N VAL A 32 -13.14 -8.55 -0.06
CA VAL A 32 -13.38 -7.17 -0.51
C VAL A 32 -14.84 -7.10 -0.95
N GLY A 33 -15.67 -6.44 -0.12
CA GLY A 33 -17.13 -6.47 -0.28
C GLY A 33 -17.68 -7.88 -0.12
N ASN A 34 -18.29 -8.42 -1.18
CA ASN A 34 -18.89 -9.76 -1.21
C ASN A 34 -18.02 -10.81 -1.94
N SER A 35 -16.80 -10.44 -2.35
CA SER A 35 -15.93 -11.30 -3.14
C SER A 35 -14.65 -11.66 -2.40
N VAL A 36 -14.24 -12.92 -2.53
CA VAL A 36 -12.96 -13.41 -1.98
C VAL A 36 -11.87 -13.15 -3.02
N VAL A 37 -10.92 -12.27 -2.68
CA VAL A 37 -9.76 -11.96 -3.49
C VAL A 37 -8.55 -12.73 -2.97
N ILE A 38 -7.81 -13.39 -3.88
CA ILE A 38 -6.57 -14.07 -3.55
C ILE A 38 -5.41 -13.16 -3.96
N ASN A 39 -4.70 -12.63 -2.99
CA ASN A 39 -3.54 -11.78 -3.21
C ASN A 39 -2.25 -12.58 -3.01
N THR A 40 -1.33 -12.44 -3.97
CA THR A 40 0.00 -13.04 -3.92
C THR A 40 1.04 -11.93 -3.85
N LEU A 41 1.76 -11.87 -2.73
CA LEU A 41 2.88 -10.96 -2.52
C LEU A 41 4.16 -11.60 -3.04
N THR A 42 4.89 -10.84 -3.84
CA THR A 42 6.15 -11.26 -4.46
C THR A 42 7.26 -10.31 -4.10
N ALA A 43 8.48 -10.83 -3.90
CA ALA A 43 9.67 -10.03 -3.65
C ALA A 43 10.81 -10.43 -4.60
N CYS A 44 11.80 -9.56 -4.73
CA CYS A 44 13.06 -9.87 -5.36
C CYS A 44 13.88 -10.79 -4.43
N PRO A 45 14.46 -11.90 -4.92
CA PRO A 45 15.29 -12.79 -4.09
C PRO A 45 16.63 -12.16 -3.70
N ASP A 46 17.04 -11.08 -4.37
CA ASP A 46 18.25 -10.32 -4.05
C ASP A 46 17.96 -9.28 -2.95
N PRO A 47 18.55 -9.43 -1.75
CA PRO A 47 18.26 -8.57 -0.61
C PRO A 47 18.74 -7.13 -0.81
N GLU A 48 19.82 -6.91 -1.55
CA GLU A 48 20.31 -5.56 -1.84
C GLU A 48 19.34 -4.85 -2.80
N CYS A 49 18.92 -5.55 -3.85
CA CYS A 49 17.93 -5.02 -4.78
C CYS A 49 16.58 -4.76 -4.10
N GLN A 50 16.13 -5.67 -3.24
CA GLN A 50 14.87 -5.54 -2.51
C GLN A 50 14.91 -4.36 -1.52
N SER A 51 15.98 -4.23 -0.75
CA SER A 51 16.15 -3.12 0.22
C SER A 51 16.06 -1.74 -0.42
N ARG A 52 16.64 -1.57 -1.63
CA ARG A 52 16.53 -0.32 -2.40
C ARG A 52 15.10 -0.01 -2.85
N ILE A 53 14.28 -1.03 -3.10
CA ILE A 53 12.86 -0.86 -3.45
C ILE A 53 12.06 -0.54 -2.19
N ASP A 54 12.28 -1.29 -1.11
CA ASP A 54 11.58 -1.09 0.16
C ASP A 54 11.82 0.30 0.73
N SER A 55 13.06 0.80 0.65
CA SER A 55 13.42 2.16 1.07
C SER A 55 12.66 3.23 0.29
N GLN A 56 12.44 3.02 -1.02
CA GLN A 56 11.69 3.95 -1.84
C GLN A 56 10.19 3.87 -1.58
N LEU A 57 9.65 2.65 -1.44
CA LEU A 57 8.26 2.43 -1.06
C LEU A 57 7.95 3.11 0.28
N ALA A 58 8.81 2.94 1.28
CA ALA A 58 8.63 3.58 2.59
C ALA A 58 8.66 5.12 2.48
N LYS A 59 9.49 5.68 1.61
CA LYS A 59 9.52 7.13 1.36
C LYS A 59 8.24 7.61 0.69
N GLU A 60 7.77 6.91 -0.33
CA GLU A 60 6.51 7.24 -1.01
C GLU A 60 5.30 7.10 -0.10
N GLU A 61 5.26 6.07 0.74
CA GLU A 61 4.18 5.84 1.70
C GLU A 61 4.08 6.98 2.70
N ARG A 62 5.21 7.42 3.27
CA ARG A 62 5.26 8.61 4.15
C ARG A 62 4.76 9.85 3.44
N PHE A 63 5.24 10.10 2.22
CA PHE A 63 4.80 11.26 1.43
C PHE A 63 3.29 11.23 1.17
N ARG A 64 2.74 10.07 0.79
CA ARG A 64 1.28 9.91 0.58
C ARG A 64 0.50 10.11 1.87
N ALA A 65 0.99 9.61 3.00
CA ALA A 65 0.37 9.79 4.31
C ALA A 65 0.33 11.27 4.71
N ASP A 66 1.44 11.99 4.58
CA ASP A 66 1.53 13.42 4.90
C ASP A 66 0.57 14.25 4.03
N MET A 67 0.54 13.96 2.72
CA MET A 67 -0.37 14.63 1.79
C MET A 67 -1.84 14.37 2.14
N LYS A 68 -2.18 13.15 2.54
CA LYS A 68 -3.53 12.79 2.98
C LYS A 68 -3.91 13.55 4.24
N LEU A 69 -3.05 13.56 5.26
CA LEU A 69 -3.28 14.29 6.51
C LEU A 69 -3.44 15.80 6.27
N ALA A 70 -2.61 16.40 5.42
CA ALA A 70 -2.71 17.80 5.04
C ALA A 70 -4.01 18.10 4.28
N SER A 71 -4.46 17.18 3.43
CA SER A 71 -5.75 17.29 2.73
C SER A 71 -6.93 17.22 3.71
N GLU A 72 -6.92 16.24 4.62
CA GLU A 72 -7.96 16.05 5.62
C GLU A 72 -8.06 17.26 6.56
N ARG A 73 -6.92 17.80 7.02
CA ARG A 73 -6.89 19.02 7.83
C ARG A 73 -7.54 20.20 7.11
N ARG A 74 -7.19 20.44 5.85
CA ARG A 74 -7.79 21.51 5.03
C ARG A 74 -9.29 21.34 4.88
N LEU A 75 -9.78 20.11 4.73
CA LEU A 75 -11.22 19.84 4.64
C LEU A 75 -11.94 20.09 5.96
N LEU A 76 -11.34 19.73 7.09
CA LEU A 76 -11.90 19.99 8.42
C LEU A 76 -11.99 21.49 8.71
N GLU A 77 -10.92 22.24 8.48
CA GLU A 77 -10.93 23.70 8.66
C GLU A 77 -11.96 24.40 7.75
N GLN A 78 -12.19 23.89 6.54
CA GLN A 78 -13.23 24.43 5.66
C GLN A 78 -14.64 24.13 6.19
N LYS A 79 -14.87 22.93 6.75
CA LYS A 79 -16.14 22.58 7.37
C LYS A 79 -16.40 23.42 8.61
N GLU A 80 -15.40 23.64 9.46
CA GLU A 80 -15.49 24.48 10.65
C GLU A 80 -15.83 25.92 10.28
N ARG A 81 -15.11 26.52 9.31
CA ARG A 81 -15.40 27.88 8.82
C ARG A 81 -16.84 28.02 8.31
N LYS A 82 -17.34 27.04 7.57
CA LYS A 82 -18.74 27.04 7.08
C LYS A 82 -19.74 26.95 8.23
N LEU A 83 -19.46 26.11 9.23
CA LEU A 83 -20.31 25.97 10.41
C LEU A 83 -20.36 27.28 11.22
N GLU A 84 -19.22 27.91 11.44
CA GLU A 84 -19.14 29.21 12.13
C GLU A 84 -19.85 30.32 11.37
N ALA A 85 -19.72 30.36 10.04
CA ALA A 85 -20.45 31.31 9.21
C ALA A 85 -21.97 31.09 9.33
N SER A 86 -22.43 29.84 9.26
CA SER A 86 -23.86 29.50 9.40
C SER A 86 -24.42 29.89 10.76
N LYS A 87 -23.64 29.76 11.84
CA LYS A 87 -24.05 30.16 13.21
C LYS A 87 -24.15 31.68 13.39
N LYS A 88 -23.44 32.48 12.60
CA LYS A 88 -23.47 33.96 12.67
C LYS A 88 -24.64 34.57 11.88
N THR A 89 -25.23 33.81 10.97
CA THR A 89 -26.38 34.22 10.14
C THR A 89 -27.74 33.77 10.68
N SER A 90 -27.78 33.01 11.78
CA SER A 90 -28.99 32.65 12.53
C SER A 90 -29.10 33.48 13.80
#